data_AF-A0A935BQS8-F1
#
_entry.id   AF-A0A935BQS8-F1
#
_cell.length_a   1.000
_cell.length_b   1.000
_cell.length_c   1.000
_cell.angle_alpha   90.00
_cell.angle_beta   90.00
_cell.angle_gamma   90.00
#
_symmetry.space_group_name_H-M   'P 1'
#
loop_
_entity.id
_entity.type
_entity.pdbx_description
1 polymer ?
#
loop_
_entity_poly.entity_id
_entity_poly.type
_entity_poly.pdbx_seq_one_letter_code
_entity_poly.pdbx_strand_id
1 'polypeptide(L)' 'MTEQAICQAIEGTLNAARTDGEDYVRATEIKREGYGYGDFVLTITTDVPQADMVTLVMDELSRESA' A
#
# COMPACT_ATOMS: atom_id res chain seq x y z
N MET A 1 -0.85 13.78 -9.50
CA MET A 1 -0.81 12.49 -8.77
C MET A 1 0.58 11.90 -9.00
N THR A 2 1.29 11.48 -7.95
CA THR A 2 2.67 10.98 -8.08
C THR A 2 2.68 9.47 -8.29
N GLU A 3 3.74 8.94 -8.91
CA GLU A 3 3.94 7.49 -9.11
C GLU A 3 3.87 6.71 -7.79
N GLN A 4 4.45 7.27 -6.72
CA GLN A 4 4.34 6.72 -5.37
C GLN A 4 2.90 6.61 -4.86
N ALA A 5 2.07 7.62 -5.10
CA ALA A 5 0.67 7.59 -4.68
C ALA A 5 -0.12 6.51 -5.43
N ILE A 6 0.22 6.24 -6.69
CA ILE A 6 -0.37 5.15 -7.46
C ILE A 6 0.06 3.80 -6.90
N CYS A 7 1.36 3.59 -6.64
CA CYS A 7 1.86 2.37 -6.02
C CYS A 7 1.18 2.11 -4.67
N GLN A 8 1.07 3.13 -3.81
CA GLN A 8 0.41 3.01 -2.51
C GLN A 8 -1.08 2.66 -2.62
N ALA A 9 -1.80 3.28 -3.56
CA ALA A 9 -3.21 2.98 -3.78
C ALA A 9 -3.43 1.55 -4.27
N ILE A 10 -2.59 1.07 -5.20
CA ILE A 10 -2.66 -0.30 -5.72
C ILE A 10 -2.27 -1.29 -4.62
N GLU A 11 -1.19 -1.03 -3.89
CA GLU A 11 -0.74 -1.83 -2.75
C GLU A 11 -1.85 -1.97 -1.69
N GLY A 12 -2.46 -0.85 -1.30
CA GLY A 12 -3.56 -0.86 -0.32
C GLY A 12 -4.78 -1.65 -0.82
N THR A 13 -5.13 -1.51 -2.11
CA THR A 13 -6.26 -2.23 -2.71
C THR A 13 -6.01 -3.74 -2.74
N LEU A 14 -4.82 -4.16 -3.19
CA LEU A 14 -4.46 -5.58 -3.26
C LEU A 14 -4.39 -6.19 -1.87
N ASN A 15 -3.82 -5.49 -0.88
CA ASN A 15 -3.74 -6.01 0.47
C ASN A 15 -5.09 -6.03 1.20
N ALA A 16 -6.01 -5.11 0.90
CA ALA A 16 -7.36 -5.13 1.47
C ALA A 16 -8.20 -6.32 0.96
N ALA A 17 -7.88 -6.84 -0.22
CA ALA A 17 -8.54 -8.01 -0.79
C ALA A 17 -7.95 -9.35 -0.30
N ARG A 18 -6.86 -9.32 0.48
CA ARG A 18 -6.20 -10.53 0.96
C ARG A 18 -7.06 -11.29 1.97
N THR A 19 -6.89 -12.60 1.95
CA THR A 19 -7.41 -13.55 2.93
C THR A 19 -6.32 -14.03 3.88
N ASP A 20 -6.73 -14.59 5.01
CA ASP A 20 -5.79 -15.06 6.04
C ASP A 20 -4.81 -16.10 5.49
N GLY A 21 -3.51 -15.83 5.66
CA GLY A 21 -2.43 -16.70 5.20
C GLY A 21 -1.87 -16.36 3.81
N GLU A 22 -2.46 -15.39 3.08
CA GLU A 22 -1.85 -14.88 1.85
C GLU A 22 -0.69 -13.92 2.14
N ASP A 23 0.30 -13.88 1.26
CA ASP A 23 1.51 -13.07 1.41
C ASP A 23 1.26 -11.56 1.25
N TYR A 24 2.09 -10.73 1.90
CA TYR A 24 1.99 -9.28 1.77
C TYR A 24 2.47 -8.81 0.41
N VAL A 25 1.62 -8.02 -0.26
CA VAL A 25 1.91 -7.49 -1.58
C VAL A 25 2.54 -6.12 -1.45
N ARG A 26 3.67 -5.87 -2.10
CA ARG A 26 4.31 -4.55 -2.17
C ARG A 26 4.42 -4.08 -3.62
N ALA A 27 3.95 -2.87 -3.88
CA ALA A 27 4.09 -2.22 -5.18
C ALA A 27 5.36 -1.35 -5.18
N THR A 28 6.39 -1.78 -5.90
CA THR A 28 7.72 -1.16 -5.79
C THR A 28 8.00 -0.12 -6.86
N GLU A 29 7.46 -0.33 -8.06
CA GLU A 29 7.79 0.51 -9.20
C GLU A 29 6.65 0.51 -10.23
N ILE A 30 6.31 1.70 -10.72
CA ILE A 30 5.43 1.87 -11.88
C ILE A 30 6.24 2.58 -12.98
N LYS A 31 6.34 1.94 -14.14
CA LYS A 31 7.00 2.50 -15.32
C LYS A 31 6.02 2.60 -16.46
N ARG A 32 6.20 3.63 -17.27
CA ARG A 32 5.49 3.76 -18.55
C ARG A 32 6.30 3.06 -19.63
N GLU A 33 5.72 2.07 -20.29
CA GLU A 33 6.36 1.48 -21.48
C GLU A 33 5.95 2.24 -22.74
N GLY A 34 6.95 2.63 -23.55
CA GLY A 34 6.76 3.30 -24.83
C GLY A 34 6.64 4.83 -24.78
N TYR A 35 6.65 5.45 -25.97
CA TYR A 35 6.45 6.89 -26.17
C TYR A 35 4.96 7.16 -26.47
N GLY A 36 4.21 7.71 -25.50
CA GLY A 36 2.81 8.14 -25.68
C GLY A 36 1.88 7.71 -24.54
N TYR A 37 0.54 7.85 -24.71
CA TYR A 37 -0.49 7.22 -23.86
C TYR A 37 -0.40 5.69 -23.99
N GLY A 38 0.60 5.10 -23.33
CA GLY A 38 0.89 3.67 -23.33
C GLY A 38 0.60 3.00 -21.99
N ASP A 39 0.77 1.69 -22.00
CA ASP A 39 0.54 0.82 -20.86
C ASP A 39 1.50 1.13 -19.71
N PHE A 40 0.99 0.99 -18.49
CA PHE A 40 1.80 1.07 -17.28
C PHE A 40 2.18 -0.34 -16.84
N VAL A 41 3.47 -0.55 -16.64
CA VAL A 41 3.99 -1.78 -16.06
C VAL A 41 4.23 -1.54 -14.57
N LEU A 42 3.59 -2.37 -13.75
CA LEU A 42 3.73 -2.35 -12.30
C LEU A 42 4.55 -3.57 -11.85
N THR A 43 5.59 -3.33 -11.08
CA THR A 43 6.36 -4.39 -10.42
C THR A 43 5.81 -4.63 -9.02
N ILE A 44 5.46 -5.89 -8.75
CA ILE A 44 4.93 -6.37 -7.48
C ILE A 44 5.90 -7.37 -6.85
N THR A 45 6.12 -7.24 -5.55
CA THR A 45 6.90 -8.18 -4.74
C THR A 45 6.03 -8.72 -3.61
N THR A 46 6.00 -10.03 -3.41
CA THR A 46 5.14 -10.70 -2.42
C THR A 46 5.90 -11.32 -1.24
N ASP A 47 7.23 -11.42 -1.29
CA ASP A 47 8.04 -12.02 -0.22
C ASP A 47 8.39 -11.04 0.93
N VAL A 48 7.59 -9.99 1.07
CA VAL A 48 7.93 -8.89 1.98
C VAL A 48 7.49 -9.26 3.39
N PRO A 49 8.38 -9.19 4.41
CA PRO A 49 7.94 -9.28 5.80
C PRO A 49 6.90 -8.18 6.02
N GLN A 50 5.70 -8.60 6.41
CA GLN A 50 4.51 -7.76 6.57
C GLN A 50 4.90 -6.39 7.15
N ALA A 51 4.49 -5.29 6.51
CA ALA A 51 4.75 -3.96 7.06
C ALA A 51 4.22 -3.92 8.50
N ASP A 52 5.06 -3.54 9.46
CA ASP A 52 4.66 -3.41 10.87
C ASP A 52 3.34 -2.64 10.91
N MET A 53 2.28 -3.30 11.42
CA MET A 53 1.00 -2.64 11.59
C MET A 53 1.22 -1.46 12.54
N VAL A 54 1.16 -0.24 12.00
CA VAL A 54 1.15 0.98 12.82
C VAL A 54 -0.14 0.95 13.62
N THR A 55 -0.05 0.52 14.87
CA THR A 55 -1.14 0.64 15.83
C THR A 55 -1.36 2.12 16.08
N LEU A 56 -2.42 2.69 15.52
CA LEU A 56 -2.94 3.99 15.94
C LEU A 56 -3.42 3.82 17.39
N VAL A 57 -2.52 4.06 18.34
CA VAL A 57 -2.92 4.29 19.73
C VAL A 57 -3.67 5.62 19.70
N MET A 58 -4.99 5.56 19.62
CA MET A 58 -5.84 6.69 20.01
C MET A 58 -5.53 6.97 21.47
N ASP A 59 -4.66 7.95 21.69
CA ASP A 59 -4.37 8.51 22.99
C ASP A 59 -5.71 8.97 23.59
N GLU A 60 -6.14 8.36 24.70
CA GLU A 60 -7.34 8.71 25.45
C GLU A 60 -7.22 10.08 26.16
N LEU A 61 -6.56 11.05 25.52
CA LEU A 61 -6.52 12.45 25.91
C LEU A 61 -7.83 13.15 25.53
N SER A 62 -8.94 12.74 26.13
CA SER A 62 -10.19 13.54 26.20
C SER A 62 -11.13 13.09 27.33
N ARG A 63 -10.59 12.64 28.47
CA ARG A 63 -11.35 12.53 29.73
C ARG A 63 -10.72 13.34 30.87
N GLU A 64 -10.13 14.49 30.56
CA GLU A 64 -10.07 15.61 31.50
C GLU A 64 -11.25 16.56 31.21
N SER A 65 -12.46 16.09 31.49
CA SER A 65 -13.69 16.91 31.55
C SER A 65 -14.76 16.11 32.30
N ALA A 66 -14.51 15.78 33.56
CA ALA A 66 -15.52 15.32 34.50
C ALA A 66 -15.19 15.84 35.89
#